data_AF-A0A7C8F1L4-F1
#
_entry.id   AF-A0A7C8F1L4-F1
#
_cell.length_a   1.000
_cell.length_b   1.000
_cell.length_c   1.000
_cell.angle_alpha   90.00
_cell.angle_beta   90.00
_cell.angle_gamma   90.00
#
_symmetry.space_group_name_H-M   'P 1'
#
loop_
_entity.id
_entity.type
_entity.pdbx_description
1 polymer ?
#
loop_
_entity_poly.entity_id
_entity_poly.type
_entity_poly.pdbx_seq_one_letter_code
_entity_poly.pdbx_strand_id
1 'polypeptide(L)'
;MMRDEWDSQMVISDGLEDYLYERIIDAYKMGMSVIELSRVICRRADHVHDLLRRAGRIRTIEKRGSRSAFSLDPMLAKEFGTISYSFAKWCAGWKFDAGTAARAIRLPNDVTGPDQYVAALRRDFPEYYCKRHDMPQSQLAPLFIEDEHPSVEINWDEEHNCYLARVIEYPEIEESGRSLTMAFKRMTDSYRIKQIDEAITLYQNALETNVKVAAPCSC
;
A
#
# COMPACT_ATOMS: atom_id res chain seq x y z
N MET A 1 50.26 -9.04 -5.52
CA MET A 1 49.25 -8.36 -6.35
C MET A 1 47.90 -8.70 -5.71
N MET A 2 47.56 -8.09 -4.57
CA MET A 2 46.76 -6.86 -4.40
C MET A 2 45.31 -6.98 -4.89
N ARG A 3 44.39 -6.73 -3.93
CA ARG A 3 42.95 -6.37 -4.03
C ARG A 3 41.93 -7.50 -4.07
N ASP A 4 40.87 -7.55 -3.27
CA ASP A 4 40.36 -6.74 -2.14
C ASP A 4 39.41 -7.74 -1.43
N GLU A 5 39.66 -8.10 -0.18
CA GLU A 5 38.83 -7.72 0.98
C GLU A 5 37.45 -7.17 0.58
N TRP A 6 36.52 -8.07 0.24
CA TRP A 6 35.11 -7.79 0.44
C TRP A 6 34.78 -8.02 1.92
N ASP A 7 35.29 -7.10 2.74
CA ASP A 7 34.56 -6.67 3.93
C ASP A 7 33.22 -6.08 3.45
N SER A 8 32.30 -6.95 3.04
CA SER A 8 30.89 -6.61 3.15
C SER A 8 30.59 -6.59 4.63
N GLN A 9 30.87 -5.43 5.24
CA GLN A 9 30.11 -4.93 6.37
C GLN A 9 28.68 -5.44 6.21
N MET A 10 28.31 -6.41 7.03
CA MET A 10 26.94 -6.49 7.52
C MET A 10 26.74 -5.15 8.23
N VAL A 11 26.34 -4.15 7.44
CA VAL A 11 25.55 -3.04 7.93
C VAL A 11 24.45 -3.76 8.70
N ILE A 12 24.42 -3.58 10.02
CA ILE A 12 23.32 -4.01 10.84
C ILE A 12 22.12 -3.28 10.24
N SER A 13 21.41 -3.98 9.34
CA SER A 13 20.09 -3.61 8.90
C SER A 13 19.31 -3.47 10.19
N ASP A 14 18.89 -2.25 10.49
CA ASP A 14 18.11 -1.95 11.67
C ASP A 14 16.86 -2.81 11.56
N GLY A 15 16.69 -3.81 12.45
CA GLY A 15 15.66 -4.86 12.29
C GLY A 15 14.23 -4.31 12.13
N LEU A 16 14.03 -3.03 12.46
CA LEU A 16 12.81 -2.28 12.23
C LEU A 16 12.45 -2.10 10.75
N GLU A 17 13.41 -1.83 9.87
CA GLU A 17 13.13 -1.66 8.42
C GLU A 17 12.75 -3.00 7.80
N ASP A 18 13.46 -4.07 8.16
CA ASP A 18 13.13 -5.43 7.76
C ASP A 18 11.74 -5.83 8.27
N TYR A 19 11.41 -5.51 9.52
CA TYR A 19 10.10 -5.77 10.09
C TYR A 19 8.98 -4.99 9.38
N LEU A 20 9.19 -3.70 9.07
CA LEU A 20 8.25 -2.91 8.26
C LEU A 20 8.00 -3.60 6.90
N TYR A 21 9.05 -4.09 6.24
CA TYR A 21 8.90 -4.81 4.97
C TYR A 21 8.13 -6.12 5.11
N GLU A 22 8.34 -6.86 6.18
CA GLU A 22 7.54 -8.06 6.49
C GLU A 22 6.07 -7.73 6.68
N ARG A 23 5.73 -6.66 7.43
CA ARG A 23 4.35 -6.21 7.62
C ARG A 23 3.67 -5.79 6.32
N ILE A 24 4.38 -5.08 5.43
CA ILE A 24 3.87 -4.75 4.08
C ILE A 24 3.56 -6.03 3.28
N ILE A 25 4.45 -7.03 3.34
CA ILE A 25 4.27 -8.30 2.65
C ILE A 25 3.06 -9.05 3.21
N ASP A 26 2.88 -9.08 4.52
CA ASP A 26 1.76 -9.76 5.18
C ASP A 26 0.42 -9.10 4.86
N ALA A 27 0.34 -7.77 4.93
CA ALA A 27 -0.83 -7.01 4.52
C ALA A 27 -1.22 -7.29 3.05
N TYR A 28 -0.22 -7.37 2.15
CA TYR A 28 -0.45 -7.76 0.76
C TYR A 28 -0.96 -9.21 0.61
N LYS A 29 -0.41 -10.17 1.38
CA LYS A 29 -0.89 -11.57 1.38
C LYS A 29 -2.35 -11.67 1.84
N MET A 30 -2.77 -10.78 2.73
CA MET A 30 -4.16 -10.69 3.21
C MET A 30 -5.12 -10.10 2.17
N GLY A 31 -4.60 -9.61 1.04
CA GLY A 31 -5.41 -9.15 -0.08
C GLY A 31 -5.53 -7.63 -0.18
N MET A 32 -4.76 -6.86 0.60
CA MET A 32 -4.64 -5.42 0.37
C MET A 32 -3.92 -5.16 -0.97
N SER A 33 -4.33 -4.10 -1.67
CA SER A 33 -3.75 -3.71 -2.94
C SER A 33 -2.49 -2.88 -2.72
N VAL A 34 -1.68 -2.76 -3.77
CA VAL A 34 -0.52 -1.85 -3.74
C VAL A 34 -0.94 -0.42 -3.44
N ILE A 35 -2.09 0.02 -3.96
CA ILE A 35 -2.57 1.41 -3.79
C ILE A 35 -3.05 1.63 -2.37
N GLU A 36 -3.80 0.70 -1.80
CA GLU A 36 -4.21 0.78 -0.38
C GLU A 36 -2.99 0.83 0.54
N LEU A 37 -2.03 -0.08 0.35
CA LEU A 37 -0.79 -0.07 1.12
C LEU A 37 -0.05 1.26 0.97
N SER A 38 0.00 1.81 -0.26
CA SER A 38 0.65 3.08 -0.53
C SER A 38 0.03 4.26 0.25
N ARG A 39 -1.30 4.26 0.39
CA ARG A 39 -2.04 5.24 1.21
C ARG A 39 -1.77 5.03 2.69
N VAL A 40 -1.86 3.79 3.18
CA VAL A 40 -1.67 3.44 4.60
C VAL A 40 -0.30 3.88 5.13
N ILE A 41 0.77 3.68 4.37
CA ILE A 41 2.14 3.99 4.84
C ILE A 41 2.69 5.32 4.31
N CYS A 42 1.84 6.10 3.61
CA CYS A 42 2.17 7.33 2.91
C CYS A 42 3.46 7.21 2.06
N ARG A 43 3.53 6.16 1.22
CA ARG A 43 4.63 5.93 0.27
C ARG A 43 4.07 5.86 -1.14
N ARG A 44 4.91 6.16 -2.14
CA ARG A 44 4.50 6.03 -3.55
C ARG A 44 4.13 4.58 -3.87
N ALA A 45 3.02 4.37 -4.57
CA ALA A 45 2.58 3.04 -5.04
C ALA A 45 3.67 2.30 -5.84
N ASP A 46 4.45 3.04 -6.63
CA ASP A 46 5.59 2.51 -7.36
C ASP A 46 6.67 1.90 -6.45
N HIS A 47 6.93 2.51 -5.29
CA HIS A 47 7.90 2.00 -4.32
C HIS A 47 7.39 0.72 -3.66
N VAL A 48 6.12 0.70 -3.23
CA VAL A 48 5.46 -0.49 -2.65
C VAL A 48 5.45 -1.65 -3.64
N HIS A 49 5.14 -1.38 -4.91
CA HIS A 49 5.18 -2.38 -5.97
C HIS A 49 6.57 -2.98 -6.15
N ASP A 50 7.61 -2.14 -6.18
CA ASP A 50 8.98 -2.60 -6.35
C ASP A 50 9.45 -3.44 -5.16
N LEU A 51 9.08 -3.08 -3.94
CA LEU A 51 9.32 -3.88 -2.74
C LEU A 51 8.68 -5.26 -2.88
N LEU A 52 7.38 -5.31 -3.20
CA LEU A 52 6.65 -6.57 -3.35
C LEU A 52 7.18 -7.43 -4.52
N ARG A 53 7.63 -6.79 -5.60
CA ARG A 53 8.30 -7.47 -6.72
C ARG A 53 9.63 -8.08 -6.30
N ARG A 54 10.48 -7.33 -5.59
CA ARG A 54 11.76 -7.83 -5.06
C ARG A 54 11.56 -8.99 -4.09
N ALA A 55 10.50 -8.95 -3.30
CA ALA A 55 10.07 -10.05 -2.42
C ALA A 55 9.41 -11.23 -3.16
N GLY A 56 9.35 -11.21 -4.50
CA GLY A 56 8.76 -12.27 -5.31
C GLY A 56 7.23 -12.40 -5.20
N ARG A 57 6.55 -11.38 -4.66
CA ARG A 57 5.08 -11.36 -4.48
C ARG A 57 4.34 -10.85 -5.72
N ILE A 58 4.98 -9.98 -6.50
CA ILE A 58 4.49 -9.49 -7.78
C ILE A 58 5.43 -9.98 -8.89
N ARG A 59 4.85 -10.49 -9.99
CA ARG A 59 5.64 -10.95 -11.15
C ARG A 59 6.28 -9.78 -11.88
N THR A 60 7.48 -10.00 -12.43
CA THR A 60 8.12 -9.00 -13.29
C THR A 60 7.31 -8.81 -14.57
N ILE A 61 7.06 -7.55 -14.94
CA ILE A 61 6.37 -7.20 -16.17
C ILE A 61 7.37 -7.30 -17.33
N GLU A 62 7.15 -8.24 -18.25
CA GLU A 62 8.04 -8.43 -19.39
C GLU A 62 7.97 -7.25 -20.36
N LYS A 63 9.13 -6.65 -20.67
CA LYS A 63 9.21 -5.49 -21.57
C LYS A 63 8.75 -5.80 -23.01
N ARG A 64 8.80 -7.06 -23.46
CA ARG A 64 8.52 -7.44 -24.86
C ARG A 64 7.04 -7.44 -25.27
N GLY A 65 6.12 -7.32 -24.32
CA GLY A 65 4.68 -7.11 -24.58
C GLY A 65 4.14 -5.79 -24.03
N SER A 66 4.97 -4.98 -23.37
CA SER A 66 4.55 -3.79 -22.61
C SER A 66 4.09 -2.60 -23.47
N ARG A 67 4.18 -2.68 -24.80
CA ARG A 67 3.44 -1.81 -25.72
C ARG A 67 2.07 -2.40 -26.05
N SER A 68 1.43 -3.08 -25.11
CA SER A 68 0.09 -3.59 -25.36
C SER A 68 -0.85 -2.38 -25.54
N ALA A 69 -1.45 -2.35 -26.72
CA ALA A 69 -2.28 -1.30 -27.27
C ALA A 69 -3.65 -1.23 -26.57
N PHE A 70 -3.67 -1.11 -25.25
CA PHE A 70 -4.90 -0.99 -24.49
C PHE A 70 -5.15 0.49 -24.19
N SER A 71 -6.01 1.11 -24.99
CA SER A 71 -6.48 2.48 -24.73
C SER A 71 -7.36 2.52 -23.48
N LEU A 72 -6.84 2.92 -22.33
CA LEU A 72 -7.72 3.22 -21.21
C LEU A 72 -8.63 4.40 -21.53
N ASP A 73 -9.75 4.47 -20.80
CA ASP A 73 -10.51 5.70 -20.69
C ASP A 73 -9.58 6.85 -20.24
N PRO A 74 -9.58 8.02 -20.90
CA PRO A 74 -8.64 9.10 -20.59
C PRO A 74 -8.70 9.59 -19.13
N MET A 75 -9.88 9.56 -18.52
CA MET A 75 -10.03 9.94 -17.11
C MET A 75 -9.36 8.90 -16.21
N LEU A 76 -9.52 7.60 -16.47
CA LEU A 76 -8.83 6.56 -15.72
C LEU A 76 -7.30 6.60 -15.94
N ALA A 77 -6.87 6.85 -17.17
CA ALA A 77 -5.45 7.01 -17.49
C ALA A 77 -4.82 8.17 -16.70
N LYS A 78 -5.58 9.26 -16.49
CA LYS A 78 -5.16 10.39 -15.67
C LYS A 78 -4.98 10.00 -14.21
N GLU A 79 -5.89 9.22 -13.62
CA GLU A 79 -5.77 8.74 -12.23
C GLU A 79 -4.47 7.97 -11.99
N PHE A 80 -4.16 7.02 -12.87
CA PHE A 80 -2.89 6.30 -12.86
C PHE A 80 -1.67 7.24 -12.98
N GLY A 81 -1.77 8.26 -13.83
CA GLY A 81 -0.76 9.30 -13.98
C GLY A 81 -0.53 10.09 -12.69
N THR A 82 -1.60 10.50 -11.99
CA THR A 82 -1.53 11.29 -10.76
C THR A 82 -0.72 10.58 -9.67
N ILE A 83 -0.89 9.27 -9.51
CA ILE A 83 -0.17 8.47 -8.51
C ILE A 83 1.15 7.88 -9.04
N SER A 84 1.57 8.27 -10.25
CA SER A 84 2.77 7.73 -10.94
C SER A 84 2.80 6.21 -10.96
N TYR A 85 1.66 5.56 -11.17
CA TYR A 85 1.51 4.10 -11.14
C TYR A 85 0.84 3.64 -12.42
N SER A 86 1.38 2.65 -13.13
CA SER A 86 0.82 2.26 -14.43
C SER A 86 -0.28 1.21 -14.30
N PHE A 87 -1.22 1.20 -15.26
CA PHE A 87 -2.24 0.15 -15.35
C PHE A 87 -1.64 -1.26 -15.40
N ALA A 88 -0.52 -1.44 -16.11
CA ALA A 88 0.18 -2.72 -16.13
C ALA A 88 0.68 -3.13 -14.74
N LYS A 89 1.22 -2.19 -13.96
CA LYS A 89 1.62 -2.45 -12.56
C LYS A 89 0.42 -2.76 -11.67
N TRP A 90 -0.69 -2.06 -11.88
CA TRP A 90 -1.94 -2.31 -11.18
C TRP A 90 -2.47 -3.72 -11.45
N CYS A 91 -2.58 -4.12 -12.72
CA CYS A 91 -2.96 -5.49 -13.09
C CYS A 91 -1.99 -6.52 -12.48
N ALA A 92 -0.68 -6.29 -12.55
CA ALA A 92 0.29 -7.20 -11.95
C ALA A 92 0.15 -7.31 -10.42
N GLY A 93 -0.11 -6.19 -9.73
CA GLY A 93 -0.38 -6.14 -8.29
C GLY A 93 -1.63 -6.91 -7.89
N TRP A 94 -2.67 -6.90 -8.73
CA TRP A 94 -3.89 -7.69 -8.55
C TRP A 94 -3.82 -9.11 -9.14
N LYS A 95 -2.70 -9.47 -9.80
CA LYS A 95 -2.53 -10.73 -10.54
C LYS A 95 -3.54 -10.91 -11.68
N PHE A 96 -3.98 -9.80 -12.27
CA PHE A 96 -4.88 -9.75 -13.41
C PHE A 96 -4.14 -9.88 -14.75
N ASP A 97 -4.80 -10.49 -15.72
CA ASP A 97 -4.44 -10.33 -17.13
C ASP A 97 -4.83 -8.92 -17.60
N ALA A 98 -3.87 -8.18 -18.15
CA ALA A 98 -4.07 -6.78 -18.52
C ALA A 98 -5.08 -6.60 -19.65
N GLY A 99 -5.12 -7.53 -20.62
CA GLY A 99 -6.07 -7.44 -21.74
C GLY A 99 -7.51 -7.68 -21.31
N THR A 100 -7.71 -8.65 -20.42
CA THR A 100 -9.02 -8.96 -19.84
C THR A 100 -9.50 -7.85 -18.92
N ALA A 101 -8.64 -7.35 -18.03
CA ALA A 101 -8.96 -6.21 -17.16
C ALA A 101 -9.35 -4.96 -17.97
N ALA A 102 -8.60 -4.65 -19.04
CA ALA A 102 -8.88 -3.50 -19.89
C ALA A 102 -10.24 -3.62 -20.63
N ARG A 103 -10.68 -4.84 -20.96
CA ARG A 103 -12.02 -5.06 -21.53
C ARG A 103 -13.11 -4.94 -20.46
N ALA A 104 -12.93 -5.60 -19.32
CA ALA A 104 -13.90 -5.64 -18.23
C ALA A 104 -14.25 -4.23 -17.73
N ILE A 105 -13.25 -3.40 -17.46
CA ILE A 105 -13.44 -2.03 -16.95
C ILE A 105 -14.17 -1.10 -17.95
N ARG A 106 -14.20 -1.45 -19.25
CA ARG A 106 -14.91 -0.68 -20.27
C ARG A 106 -16.39 -1.06 -20.43
N LEU A 107 -16.79 -2.26 -19.99
CA LEU A 107 -18.14 -2.74 -20.22
C LEU A 107 -19.16 -1.87 -19.44
N PRO A 108 -20.31 -1.52 -20.04
CA PRO A 108 -21.43 -0.91 -19.32
C PRO A 108 -21.92 -1.86 -18.22
N ASN A 109 -22.17 -1.32 -17.03
CA ASN A 109 -22.42 -2.03 -15.78
C ASN A 109 -23.80 -2.73 -15.66
N ASP A 110 -24.41 -3.19 -16.74
CA ASP A 110 -25.60 -4.06 -16.64
C ASP A 110 -25.24 -5.49 -16.19
N VAL A 111 -23.95 -5.75 -15.95
CA VAL A 111 -23.45 -7.03 -15.45
C VAL A 111 -23.65 -7.08 -13.93
N THR A 112 -24.81 -7.61 -13.52
CA THR A 112 -25.19 -7.96 -12.15
C THR A 112 -24.42 -9.18 -11.59
N GLY A 113 -23.12 -9.25 -11.85
CA GLY A 113 -22.23 -10.31 -11.39
C GLY A 113 -20.98 -9.76 -10.68
N PRO A 114 -20.32 -10.55 -9.83
CA PRO A 114 -19.12 -10.14 -9.10
C PRO A 114 -17.92 -10.04 -10.04
N ASP A 115 -17.82 -8.94 -10.78
CA ASP A 115 -16.63 -8.65 -11.58
C ASP A 115 -15.50 -8.15 -10.67
N GLN A 116 -14.54 -9.03 -10.40
CA GLN A 116 -13.34 -8.74 -9.60
C GLN A 116 -12.55 -7.52 -10.11
N TYR A 117 -12.56 -7.23 -11.42
CA TYR A 117 -11.86 -6.09 -12.00
C TYR A 117 -12.51 -4.77 -11.59
N VAL A 118 -13.85 -4.74 -11.62
CA VAL A 118 -14.66 -3.58 -11.23
C VAL A 118 -14.60 -3.37 -9.71
N ALA A 119 -14.65 -4.46 -8.93
CA ALA A 119 -14.49 -4.39 -7.48
C ALA A 119 -13.11 -3.85 -7.06
N ALA A 120 -12.05 -4.34 -7.69
CA ALA A 120 -10.69 -3.84 -7.46
C ALA A 120 -10.55 -2.36 -7.86
N LEU A 121 -11.13 -1.96 -8.99
CA LEU A 121 -11.11 -0.56 -9.44
C LEU A 121 -11.85 0.36 -8.47
N ARG A 122 -13.04 -0.06 -8.01
CA ARG A 122 -13.82 0.68 -7.00
C ARG A 122 -13.04 0.86 -5.70
N ARG A 123 -12.25 -0.13 -5.30
CA ARG A 123 -11.45 -0.10 -4.08
C ARG A 123 -10.24 0.83 -4.20
N ASP A 124 -9.52 0.75 -5.32
CA ASP A 124 -8.29 1.49 -5.51
C ASP A 124 -8.50 2.93 -5.99
N PHE A 125 -9.55 3.16 -6.78
CA PHE A 125 -9.90 4.47 -7.35
C PHE A 125 -11.35 4.84 -7.03
N PRO A 126 -11.71 5.01 -5.74
CA PRO A 126 -13.08 5.23 -5.33
C PRO A 126 -13.68 6.51 -5.94
N GLU A 127 -12.91 7.60 -6.00
CA GLU A 127 -13.39 8.87 -6.56
C GLU A 127 -13.71 8.78 -8.05
N TYR A 128 -12.80 8.17 -8.82
CA TYR A 128 -13.01 7.87 -10.24
C TYR A 128 -14.27 7.02 -10.44
N TYR A 129 -14.41 5.97 -9.63
CA TYR A 129 -15.55 5.07 -9.70
C TYR A 129 -16.86 5.81 -9.43
N CYS A 130 -16.94 6.58 -8.35
CA CYS A 130 -18.10 7.41 -8.02
C CYS A 130 -18.47 8.35 -9.15
N LYS A 131 -17.49 9.09 -9.68
CA LYS A 131 -17.71 10.05 -10.76
C LYS A 131 -18.16 9.39 -12.06
N ARG A 132 -17.64 8.21 -12.38
CA ARG A 132 -18.04 7.45 -13.58
C ARG A 132 -19.48 6.94 -13.48
N HIS A 133 -19.97 6.70 -12.26
CA HIS A 133 -21.28 6.10 -12.00
C HIS A 133 -22.30 7.07 -11.42
N ASP A 134 -22.02 8.38 -11.42
CA ASP A 134 -22.85 9.42 -10.80
C ASP A 134 -23.30 9.08 -9.37
N MET A 135 -22.41 8.42 -8.61
CA MET A 135 -22.64 8.02 -7.23
C MET A 135 -22.01 9.03 -6.25
N PRO A 136 -22.66 9.34 -5.12
CA PRO A 136 -22.06 10.17 -4.08
C PRO A 136 -20.91 9.41 -3.39
N GLN A 137 -19.81 10.11 -3.10
CA GLN A 137 -18.64 9.54 -2.41
C GLN A 137 -18.98 8.94 -1.04
N SER A 138 -20.01 9.46 -0.36
CA SER A 138 -20.48 8.93 0.93
C SER A 138 -20.97 7.47 0.87
N GLN A 139 -21.23 6.92 -0.32
CA GLN A 139 -21.54 5.51 -0.52
C GLN A 139 -20.31 4.61 -0.67
N LEU A 140 -19.11 5.21 -0.73
CA LEU A 140 -17.84 4.51 -0.62
C LEU A 140 -17.27 4.84 0.76
N ALA A 141 -17.46 3.97 1.73
CA ALA A 141 -16.66 4.04 2.95
C ALA A 141 -15.22 3.65 2.56
N PRO A 142 -14.25 4.58 2.57
CA PRO A 142 -12.87 4.14 2.40
C PRO A 142 -12.53 3.22 3.58
N LEU A 143 -11.89 2.08 3.30
CA LEU A 143 -11.44 1.17 4.36
C LEU A 143 -10.40 1.84 5.27
N PHE A 144 -9.73 2.87 4.76
CA PHE A 144 -8.64 3.58 5.43
C PHE A 144 -8.89 5.08 5.32
N ILE A 145 -8.81 5.78 6.44
CA ILE A 145 -8.90 7.25 6.48
C ILE A 145 -7.60 7.80 5.88
N GLU A 146 -7.70 8.76 4.97
CA GLU A 146 -6.54 9.45 4.43
C GLU A 146 -5.99 10.45 5.47
N ASP A 147 -4.68 10.34 5.72
CA ASP A 147 -3.79 11.36 6.30
C ASP A 147 -4.26 12.04 7.60
N GLU A 148 -3.98 11.40 8.73
CA GLU A 148 -3.53 12.15 9.90
C GLU A 148 -2.01 12.20 9.85
N HIS A 149 -1.44 13.31 9.37
CA HIS A 149 -0.01 13.54 9.53
C HIS A 149 0.25 13.76 11.03
N PRO A 150 0.94 12.83 11.72
CA PRO A 150 1.13 12.95 13.16
C PRO A 150 2.04 14.14 13.48
N SER A 151 1.79 14.76 14.62
CA SER A 151 2.70 15.74 15.20
C SER A 151 3.86 15.01 15.86
N VAL A 152 5.08 15.52 15.69
CA VAL A 152 6.30 14.86 16.17
C VAL A 152 7.08 15.79 17.08
N GLU A 153 7.50 15.26 18.23
CA GLU A 153 8.46 15.87 19.13
C GLU A 153 9.83 15.22 18.93
N ILE A 154 10.90 16.02 18.78
CA ILE A 154 12.28 15.50 18.71
C ILE A 154 13.16 16.28 19.68
N ASN A 155 13.72 15.59 20.66
CA ASN A 155 14.57 16.16 21.70
C ASN A 155 15.93 15.47 21.73
N TRP A 156 16.95 16.18 22.20
CA TRP A 156 18.25 15.59 22.51
C TRP A 156 18.25 15.07 23.95
N ASP A 157 18.61 13.81 24.13
CA ASP A 157 18.78 13.17 25.43
C ASP A 157 20.27 13.18 25.81
N GLU A 158 20.61 13.99 26.82
CA GLU A 158 21.98 14.13 27.32
C GLU A 158 22.49 12.87 28.04
N GLU A 159 21.61 12.08 28.66
CA GLU A 159 22.00 10.88 29.42
C GLU A 159 22.43 9.76 28.46
N HIS A 160 21.65 9.56 27.39
CA HIS A 160 21.89 8.52 26.41
C HIS A 160 22.69 9.00 25.18
N ASN A 161 23.01 10.29 25.12
CA ASN A 161 23.76 10.94 24.04
C ASN A 161 23.16 10.64 22.65
N CYS A 162 21.85 10.81 22.54
CA CYS A 162 21.08 10.50 21.33
C CYS A 162 19.89 11.46 21.12
N TYR A 163 19.32 11.44 19.92
CA TYR A 163 18.03 12.08 19.66
C TYR A 163 16.90 11.11 19.96
N LEU A 164 15.87 11.58 20.65
CA LEU A 164 14.59 10.88 20.87
C LEU A 164 13.51 11.54 20.02
N ALA A 165 12.84 10.74 19.19
CA ALA A 165 11.72 11.18 18.37
C ALA A 165 10.44 10.45 18.82
N ARG A 166 9.39 11.21 19.13
CA ARG A 166 8.11 10.71 19.64
C ARG A 166 6.94 11.25 18.82
N VAL A 167 5.95 10.41 18.55
CA VAL A 167 4.67 10.82 17.98
C VAL A 167 3.75 11.34 19.09
N ILE A 168 3.22 12.55 18.98
CA ILE A 168 2.42 13.19 20.05
C ILE A 168 1.09 12.45 20.25
N GLU A 169 0.44 12.05 19.17
CA GLU A 169 -0.84 11.34 19.17
C GLU A 169 -0.69 9.86 19.60
N TYR A 170 0.53 9.33 19.50
CA TYR A 170 0.89 7.94 19.84
C TYR A 170 2.20 7.91 20.63
N PRO A 171 2.18 8.32 21.92
CA PRO A 171 3.38 8.44 22.74
C PRO A 171 4.13 7.12 22.93
N GLU A 172 3.47 5.97 22.70
CA GLU A 172 4.10 4.65 22.69
C GLU A 172 5.08 4.45 21.52
N ILE A 173 5.00 5.27 20.48
CA ILE A 173 5.97 5.32 19.39
C ILE A 173 7.04 6.35 19.75
N GLU A 174 8.09 5.87 20.40
CA GLU A 174 9.30 6.62 20.70
C GLU A 174 10.52 5.85 20.19
N GLU A 175 11.34 6.50 19.39
CA GLU A 175 12.55 5.90 18.83
C GLU A 175 13.76 6.79 19.04
N SER A 176 14.91 6.16 19.24
CA SER A 176 16.18 6.86 19.43
C SER A 176 17.09 6.74 18.21
N GLY A 177 17.98 7.72 18.04
CA GLY A 177 18.98 7.69 16.98
C GLY A 177 20.18 8.57 17.30
N ARG A 178 21.36 8.17 16.81
CA ARG A 178 22.59 8.96 16.99
C ARG A 178 22.58 10.28 16.21
N SER A 179 21.64 10.45 15.30
CA SER A 179 21.38 11.67 14.56
C SER A 179 19.88 11.92 14.47
N LEU A 180 19.51 13.18 14.27
CA LEU A 180 18.12 13.59 14.07
C LEU A 180 17.46 12.80 12.92
N THR A 181 18.19 12.60 11.81
CA THR A 181 17.71 11.82 10.66
C THR A 181 17.45 10.36 11.03
N MET A 182 18.32 9.76 11.85
CA MET A 182 18.15 8.36 12.26
C MET A 182 16.94 8.20 13.19
N ALA A 183 16.82 9.06 14.21
CA ALA A 183 15.69 9.03 15.14
C ALA A 183 14.37 9.25 14.39
N PHE A 184 14.33 10.25 13.51
CA PHE A 184 13.15 10.53 12.69
C PHE A 184 12.80 9.37 11.75
N LYS A 185 13.78 8.76 11.06
CA LYS A 185 13.53 7.62 10.18
C LYS A 185 12.92 6.45 10.96
N ARG A 186 13.54 6.08 12.09
CA ARG A 186 13.08 4.97 12.94
C ARG A 186 11.68 5.23 13.46
N MET A 187 11.42 6.40 14.04
CA MET A 187 10.08 6.79 14.50
C MET A 187 9.06 6.69 13.35
N THR A 188 9.41 7.18 12.16
CA THR A 188 8.50 7.11 11.00
C THR A 188 8.23 5.66 10.57
N ASP A 189 9.24 4.79 10.62
CA ASP A 189 9.08 3.39 10.27
C ASP A 189 8.23 2.64 11.31
N SER A 190 8.42 2.90 12.62
CA SER A 190 7.57 2.39 13.71
C SER A 190 6.12 2.89 13.59
N TYR A 191 5.91 4.15 13.25
CA TYR A 191 4.58 4.69 13.00
C TYR A 191 3.88 4.01 11.82
N ARG A 192 4.59 3.77 10.71
CA ARG A 192 4.05 3.03 9.57
C ARG A 192 3.69 1.59 9.91
N ILE A 193 4.51 0.91 10.73
CA ILE A 193 4.20 -0.44 11.20
C ILE A 193 2.85 -0.44 11.92
N LYS A 194 2.64 0.50 12.85
CA LYS A 194 1.37 0.66 13.55
C LYS A 194 0.21 0.90 12.58
N GLN A 195 0.37 1.78 11.59
CA GLN A 195 -0.66 2.03 10.57
C GLN A 195 -1.00 0.76 9.78
N ILE A 196 0.00 -0.07 9.42
CA ILE A 196 -0.24 -1.35 8.74
C ILE A 196 -1.00 -2.32 9.65
N ASP A 197 -0.64 -2.41 10.93
CA ASP A 197 -1.27 -3.32 11.89
C ASP A 197 -2.74 -2.96 12.14
N GLU A 198 -3.04 -1.67 12.26
CA GLU A 198 -4.41 -1.16 12.35
C GLU A 198 -5.19 -1.44 11.06
N ALA A 199 -4.57 -1.19 9.90
CA ALA A 199 -5.16 -1.49 8.60
C ALA A 199 -5.48 -2.99 8.46
N ILE A 200 -4.57 -3.87 8.89
CA ILE A 200 -4.75 -5.32 8.87
C ILE A 200 -5.96 -5.72 9.74
N THR A 201 -6.05 -5.14 10.94
CA THR A 201 -7.15 -5.41 11.88
C THR A 201 -8.49 -4.99 11.28
N LEU A 202 -8.57 -3.80 10.69
CA LEU A 202 -9.77 -3.32 10.00
C LEU A 202 -10.16 -4.23 8.84
N TYR A 203 -9.17 -4.68 8.06
CA TYR A 203 -9.40 -5.57 6.92
C TYR A 203 -9.94 -6.93 7.36
N GLN A 204 -9.42 -7.52 8.45
CA GLN A 204 -9.95 -8.75 9.04
C GLN A 204 -11.39 -8.59 9.49
N ASN A 205 -11.69 -7.51 10.23
CA ASN A 205 -13.04 -7.22 10.70
C ASN A 205 -14.04 -7.04 9.54
N ALA A 206 -13.62 -6.38 8.45
CA ALA A 206 -14.44 -6.21 7.25
C ALA A 206 -14.73 -7.56 6.56
N LEU A 207 -13.72 -8.44 6.44
CA LEU A 207 -13.90 -9.78 5.90
C LEU A 207 -14.87 -10.61 6.75
N GLU A 208 -14.71 -10.62 8.07
CA GLU A 208 -15.59 -11.36 8.98
C GLU A 208 -17.04 -10.86 8.94
N THR A 209 -17.24 -9.54 8.85
CA THR A 209 -18.57 -8.94 8.76
C THR A 209 -19.24 -9.33 7.44
N ASN A 210 -18.51 -9.30 6.32
CA ASN A 210 -19.04 -9.72 5.02
C ASN A 210 -19.37 -11.23 4.98
N VAL A 211 -18.60 -12.08 5.67
CA VAL A 211 -18.89 -13.52 5.81
C VAL A 211 -20.15 -13.76 6.66
N LYS A 212 -20.34 -13.01 7.75
CA LYS A 212 -21.54 -13.12 8.61
C LYS A 212 -22.82 -12.66 7.91
N VAL A 213 -22.74 -11.65 7.05
CA VAL A 213 -23.89 -11.17 6.25
C VAL A 213 -24.23 -12.12 5.11
N ALA A 214 -23.25 -12.86 4.58
CA ALA A 214 -23.45 -13.85 3.51
C ALA A 214 -23.95 -15.22 4.00
N ALA A 215 -23.88 -15.51 5.30
CA ALA A 215 -24.51 -16.69 5.88
C ALA A 215 -26.01 -16.40 6.09
N PRO A 216 -26.93 -17.04 5.35
CA PRO A 216 -28.34 -16.89 5.66
C PRO A 216 -28.56 -17.48 7.06
N CYS A 217 -29.14 -16.68 7.96
CA CYS A 217 -29.74 -17.19 9.19
C CYS A 217 -30.62 -18.39 8.80
N SER A 218 -30.11 -19.59 9.10
CA SER A 218 -30.87 -20.80 8.95
C SER A 218 -31.83 -20.80 10.13
N CYS A 219 -33.08 -20.41 9.85
CA CYS A 219 -34.18 -20.55 10.80
C CYS A 219 -34.36 -22.00 11.23
#